data_AF-A0A2W0BP33-F1
#
_entry.id   AF-A0A2W0BP33-F1
#
_cell.length_a   1.000
_cell.length_b   1.000
_cell.length_c   1.000
_cell.angle_alpha   90.00
_cell.angle_beta   90.00
_cell.angle_gamma   90.00
#
_symmetry.space_group_name_H-M   'P 1'
#
loop_
_entity.id
_entity.type
_entity.pdbx_description
1 polymer ?
#
loop_
_entity_poly.entity_id
_entity_poly.type
_entity_poly.pdbx_seq_one_letter_code
_entity_poly.pdbx_strand_id
1 'polypeptide(L)'
;MRLRTKWLLISVVGGVVITATLLFSENVMLEVPPSVEAVARVVLWPVAVCEYLVGPGPNIGPPEKHQHEATPVQFLAAVVGIGLSWMFYSSVLFVILRSRHRHGSIPTDSAN
;
A
#
# COMPACT_ATOMS: atom_id res chain seq x y z
N MET A 1 -21.78 -9.32 -16.52
CA MET A 1 -20.54 -8.54 -16.26
C MET A 1 -19.39 -9.50 -16.01
N ARG A 2 -18.29 -9.39 -16.79
CA ARG A 2 -17.12 -10.29 -16.72
C ARG A 2 -16.53 -10.32 -15.31
N LEU A 3 -16.07 -11.50 -14.87
CA LEU A 3 -15.46 -11.72 -13.55
C LEU A 3 -14.39 -10.67 -13.22
N ARG A 4 -13.57 -10.29 -14.21
CA ARG A 4 -12.54 -9.24 -14.10
C ARG A 4 -13.07 -7.89 -13.62
N THR A 5 -14.26 -7.49 -14.05
CA THR A 5 -14.87 -6.21 -13.66
C THR A 5 -15.28 -6.21 -12.18
N LYS A 6 -15.73 -7.36 -11.66
CA LYS A 6 -16.07 -7.50 -10.23
C LYS A 6 -14.84 -7.41 -9.33
N TRP A 7 -13.73 -8.04 -9.74
CA TRP A 7 -12.45 -7.95 -9.02
C TRP A 7 -11.87 -6.53 -9.02
N LEU A 8 -11.97 -5.83 -10.14
CA LEU A 8 -11.57 -4.41 -10.22
C LEU A 8 -12.42 -3.53 -9.29
N LEU A 9 -13.73 -3.73 -9.26
CA LEU A 9 -14.63 -3.00 -8.37
C LEU A 9 -14.32 -3.24 -6.89
N ILE A 10 -14.12 -4.50 -6.49
CA ILE A 10 -13.74 -4.84 -5.11
C ILE A 10 -12.39 -4.18 -4.75
N SER A 11 -11.48 -4.11 -5.72
CA SER A 11 -10.17 -3.51 -5.50
C SER A 11 -10.25 -1.99 -5.31
N VAL A 12 -11.05 -1.31 -6.14
CA VAL A 12 -11.28 0.13 -6.03
C VAL A 12 -12.01 0.47 -4.74
N VAL A 13 -13.05 -0.29 -4.38
CA VAL A 13 -13.81 -0.07 -3.14
C VAL A 13 -12.93 -0.31 -1.91
N GLY A 14 -12.10 -1.36 -1.92
CA GLY A 14 -11.13 -1.63 -0.86
C GLY A 14 -10.14 -0.48 -0.66
N GLY A 15 -9.60 0.06 -1.77
CA GLY A 15 -8.71 1.22 -1.73
C GLY A 15 -9.39 2.46 -1.10
N VAL A 16 -10.60 2.80 -1.55
CA VAL A 16 -11.36 3.95 -1.03
C VAL A 16 -11.65 3.80 0.47
N VAL A 17 -12.03 2.60 0.92
CA VAL A 17 -12.29 2.33 2.34
C VAL A 17 -11.01 2.47 3.17
N ILE A 18 -9.87 1.95 2.70
CA ILE A 18 -8.59 2.08 3.41
C ILE A 18 -8.17 3.54 3.51
N THR A 19 -8.24 4.30 2.41
CA THR A 19 -7.92 5.74 2.40
C THR A 19 -8.83 6.52 3.35
N ALA A 20 -10.14 6.24 3.34
CA ALA A 20 -11.07 6.86 4.27
C ALA A 20 -10.74 6.50 5.73
N THR A 21 -10.50 5.22 6.03
CA THR A 21 -10.18 4.77 7.39
C THR A 21 -8.91 5.42 7.91
N LEU A 22 -7.88 5.58 7.08
CA LEU A 22 -6.63 6.26 7.46
C LEU A 22 -6.83 7.75 7.71
N LEU A 23 -7.60 8.45 6.87
CA LEU A 23 -7.96 9.85 7.10
C LEU A 23 -8.73 10.05 8.42
N PHE A 24 -9.56 9.07 8.80
CA PHE A 24 -10.25 9.11 10.10
C PHE A 24 -9.36 8.67 11.28
N SER A 25 -8.36 7.81 11.02
CA SER A 25 -7.47 7.24 12.04
C SER A 25 -6.42 8.22 12.57
N GLU A 26 -6.19 9.36 11.92
CA GLU A 26 -5.33 10.44 12.44
C GLU A 26 -5.82 11.00 13.80
N ASN A 27 -7.08 10.75 14.17
CA ASN A 27 -7.60 11.12 15.49
C ASN A 27 -7.29 10.09 16.60
N VAL A 28 -6.60 8.99 16.28
CA VAL A 28 -6.32 7.90 17.23
C VAL A 28 -4.81 7.70 17.31
N MET A 29 -4.13 8.56 18.10
CA MET A 29 -2.77 8.28 18.59
C MET A 29 -2.83 7.07 19.53
N LEU A 30 -2.81 5.87 18.98
CA LEU A 30 -2.54 4.65 19.73
C LEU A 30 -1.06 4.31 19.59
N GLU A 31 -0.42 4.05 20.73
CA GLU A 31 0.95 3.56 20.84
C GLU A 31 1.09 2.26 20.03
N VAL A 32 1.66 2.36 18.82
CA VAL A 32 1.76 1.22 17.90
C VAL A 32 2.92 0.32 18.35
N PRO A 33 2.72 -1.02 18.46
CA PRO A 33 3.81 -1.93 18.77
C PRO A 33 4.94 -1.86 17.72
N PRO A 34 6.21 -1.99 18.11
CA PRO A 34 7.35 -1.85 17.18
C PRO A 34 7.35 -2.88 16.05
N SER A 35 6.74 -4.05 16.26
CA SER A 35 6.55 -5.08 15.23
C SER A 35 5.59 -4.63 14.12
N VAL A 36 4.55 -3.88 14.48
CA VAL A 36 3.55 -3.38 13.53
C VAL A 36 4.15 -2.25 12.69
N GLU A 37 4.98 -1.39 13.28
CA GLU A 37 5.72 -0.35 12.54
C GLU A 37 6.66 -0.96 11.50
N ALA A 38 7.40 -2.01 11.86
CA ALA A 38 8.29 -2.70 10.92
C ALA A 38 7.54 -3.32 9.74
N VAL A 39 6.41 -3.99 10.01
CA VAL A 39 5.54 -4.56 8.96
C VAL A 39 4.96 -3.45 8.09
N ALA A 40 4.48 -2.36 8.69
CA ALA A 40 3.93 -1.22 7.96
C ALA A 40 4.97 -0.58 7.05
N ARG A 41 6.22 -0.38 7.49
CA ARG A 41 7.30 0.16 6.64
C ARG A 41 7.59 -0.71 5.42
N VAL A 42 7.56 -2.04 5.59
CA VAL A 42 7.82 -2.97 4.48
C VAL A 42 6.65 -2.99 3.50
N VAL A 43 5.41 -3.03 4.00
CA VAL A 43 4.21 -3.10 3.15
C VAL A 43 3.92 -1.76 2.47
N LEU A 44 4.12 -0.66 3.19
CA LEU A 44 3.89 0.70 2.70
C LEU A 44 5.20 1.37 2.25
N TRP A 45 6.18 0.60 1.80
CA TRP A 45 7.44 1.16 1.28
C TRP A 45 7.27 2.25 0.19
N PRO A 46 6.25 2.23 -0.70
CA PRO A 46 6.00 3.31 -1.65
C PRO A 46 5.59 4.62 -0.97
N VAL A 47 4.98 4.59 0.21
CA VAL A 47 4.73 5.78 1.03
C VAL A 47 6.05 6.41 1.44
N ALA A 48 6.97 5.61 1.98
CA ALA A 48 8.30 6.09 2.36
C ALA A 48 9.06 6.68 1.17
N VAL A 49 8.92 6.09 -0.03
CA VAL A 49 9.51 6.64 -1.27
C VAL A 49 8.88 7.98 -1.63
N CYS A 50 7.55 8.10 -1.57
CA CYS A 50 6.86 9.36 -1.88
C CYS A 50 7.22 10.47 -0.89
N GLU A 51 7.28 10.16 0.41
CA GLU A 51 7.72 11.11 1.43
C GLU A 51 9.18 11.51 1.26
N TYR A 52 10.06 10.56 0.91
CA TYR A 52 11.46 10.85 0.61
C TYR A 52 11.61 11.81 -0.58
N LEU A 53 10.79 11.66 -1.61
CA LEU A 53 10.80 12.53 -2.79
C LEU A 53 10.28 13.94 -2.49
N VAL A 54 9.33 14.07 -1.58
CA VAL A 54 8.81 15.39 -1.12
C VAL A 54 9.78 16.07 -0.17
N GLY A 55 10.58 15.29 0.55
CA GLY A 55 11.55 15.77 1.52
C GLY A 55 10.95 15.98 2.92
N PRO A 56 11.82 16.15 3.93
CA PRO A 56 11.38 16.46 5.28
C PRO A 56 10.69 17.82 5.34
N GLY A 57 9.67 17.94 6.18
CA GLY A 57 9.00 19.20 6.47
C GLY A 57 9.94 20.16 7.23
N PRO A 58 9.47 21.35 7.60
CA PRO A 58 10.18 22.20 8.55
C PRO A 58 10.42 21.43 9.86
N ASN A 59 11.65 21.50 10.41
CA ASN A 59 11.92 20.95 11.74
C ASN A 59 11.39 21.92 12.80
N ILE A 60 10.42 21.49 13.60
CA ILE A 60 9.85 22.22 14.74
C ILE A 60 10.35 21.62 16.06
N GLY A 61 11.03 20.48 16.00
CA GLY A 61 11.63 19.85 17.18
C GLY A 61 12.91 20.56 17.63
N PRO A 62 13.27 20.41 18.93
CA PRO A 62 14.58 20.83 19.42
C PRO A 62 15.71 20.13 18.64
N PRO A 63 16.93 20.71 18.60
CA PRO A 63 18.05 20.16 17.81
C PRO A 63 18.43 18.72 18.19
N GLU A 64 18.11 18.30 19.41
CA GLU A 64 18.32 16.95 19.93
C GLU A 64 17.27 15.93 19.43
N LYS A 65 16.10 16.40 18.99
CA LYS A 65 14.99 15.55 18.52
C LYS A 65 14.26 16.24 17.38
N HIS A 66 14.70 15.95 16.16
CA HIS A 66 14.06 16.44 14.94
C HIS A 66 12.60 15.95 14.88
N GLN A 67 11.67 16.88 15.00
CA GLN A 67 10.24 16.66 14.80
C GLN A 67 9.83 17.49 13.58
N HIS A 68 9.29 16.82 12.57
CA HIS A 68 8.87 17.48 11.34
C HIS A 68 7.36 17.66 11.37
N GLU A 69 6.86 18.83 10.98
CA GLU A 69 5.42 19.03 10.80
C GLU A 69 4.99 18.21 9.61
N ALA A 70 3.87 17.51 9.78
CA ALA A 70 3.18 16.90 8.66
C ALA A 70 2.66 18.03 7.75
N THR A 71 3.32 18.23 6.61
CA THR A 71 2.90 19.23 5.63
C THR A 71 1.79 18.67 4.74
N PRO A 72 0.88 19.51 4.20
CA PRO A 72 -0.16 19.07 3.26
C PRO A 72 0.38 18.26 2.07
N VAL A 73 1.61 18.56 1.63
CA VAL A 73 2.29 17.85 0.54
C VAL A 73 2.71 16.44 0.97
N GLN A 74 3.14 16.25 2.22
CA GLN A 74 3.44 14.93 2.77
C GLN A 74 2.18 14.08 2.93
N PHE A 75 1.04 14.66 3.33
CA PHE A 75 -0.24 13.94 3.32
C PHE A 75 -0.61 13.45 1.92
N LEU A 76 -0.45 14.31 0.91
CA LEU A 76 -0.68 13.91 -0.47
C LEU A 76 0.28 12.81 -0.91
N ALA A 77 1.56 12.89 -0.53
CA ALA A 77 2.57 11.88 -0.78
C ALA A 77 2.19 10.53 -0.15
N ALA A 78 1.64 10.54 1.07
CA ALA A 78 1.16 9.34 1.74
C ALA A 78 -0.03 8.72 1.01
N VAL A 79 -1.03 9.52 0.60
CA VAL A 79 -2.20 9.04 -0.16
C VAL A 79 -1.76 8.41 -1.50
N VAL A 80 -0.86 9.08 -2.22
CA VAL A 80 -0.30 8.57 -3.48
C VAL A 80 0.49 7.28 -3.24
N GLY A 81 1.33 7.25 -2.21
CA GLY A 81 2.11 6.07 -1.83
C GLY A 81 1.24 4.87 -1.48
N ILE A 82 0.14 5.06 -0.75
CA ILE A 82 -0.83 4.00 -0.45
C ILE A 82 -1.46 3.47 -1.73
N GLY A 83 -1.86 4.37 -2.65
CA GLY A 83 -2.36 3.99 -3.96
C GLY A 83 -1.35 3.15 -4.76
N LEU A 84 -0.08 3.53 -4.72
CA LEU A 84 1.01 2.79 -5.37
C LEU A 84 1.25 1.42 -4.74
N SER A 85 1.26 1.32 -3.40
CA SER A 85 1.30 0.03 -2.68
C SER A 85 0.18 -0.87 -3.15
N TRP A 86 -1.04 -0.33 -3.18
CA TRP A 86 -2.21 -1.08 -3.59
C TRP A 86 -2.12 -1.62 -5.02
N MET A 87 -1.75 -0.76 -5.97
CA MET A 87 -1.55 -1.15 -7.38
C MET A 87 -0.45 -2.19 -7.51
N PHE A 88 0.67 -2.02 -6.79
CA PHE A 88 1.78 -2.96 -6.80
C PHE A 88 1.35 -4.36 -6.31
N TYR A 89 0.73 -4.46 -5.13
CA TYR A 89 0.29 -5.75 -4.60
C TYR A 89 -0.83 -6.38 -5.41
N SER A 90 -1.76 -5.59 -5.94
CA SER A 90 -2.80 -6.09 -6.84
C SER A 90 -2.19 -6.66 -8.13
N SER A 91 -1.17 -6.01 -8.68
CA SER A 91 -0.43 -6.48 -9.86
C SER A 91 0.34 -7.77 -9.56
N VAL A 92 1.07 -7.81 -8.43
CA VAL A 92 1.80 -9.01 -7.99
C VAL A 92 0.86 -10.19 -7.80
N LEU A 93 -0.27 -9.99 -7.10
CA LEU A 93 -1.28 -11.02 -6.90
C LEU A 93 -1.84 -11.52 -8.24
N PHE A 94 -2.14 -10.61 -9.17
CA PHE A 94 -2.61 -10.97 -10.51
C PHE A 94 -1.58 -11.83 -11.26
N VAL A 95 -0.29 -11.48 -11.20
CA VAL A 95 0.80 -12.25 -11.82
C VAL A 95 0.90 -13.64 -11.19
N ILE A 96 0.88 -13.73 -9.85
CA ILE A 96 0.94 -15.01 -9.14
C ILE A 96 -0.22 -15.92 -9.54
N LEU A 97 -1.45 -15.40 -9.51
CA LEU A 97 -2.64 -16.17 -9.90
C LEU A 97 -2.59 -16.61 -11.36
N ARG A 98 -2.14 -15.73 -12.26
CA ARG A 98 -1.97 -16.03 -13.68
C ARG A 98 -0.93 -17.14 -13.90
N SER A 99 0.20 -17.09 -13.20
CA SER A 99 1.26 -18.09 -13.32
C SER A 99 0.83 -19.44 -12.76
N ARG A 100 0.11 -19.48 -11.63
CA ARG A 100 -0.46 -20.73 -11.08
C ARG A 100 -1.46 -21.38 -12.04
N HIS A 101 -2.30 -20.58 -12.71
CA HIS A 101 -3.24 -21.11 -13.70
C HIS A 101 -2.56 -21.68 -14.95
N ARG A 102 -1.38 -21.17 -15.34
CA ARG A 102 -0.63 -21.69 -16.50
C ARG A 102 0.17 -22.95 -16.22
N HIS A 103 0.60 -23.17 -14.97
CA HIS A 103 1.28 -24.42 -14.59
C HIS A 103 0.31 -25.58 -14.26
N GLY A 104 -0.97 -25.30 -14.02
CA GLY A 104 -1.99 -26.34 -13.82
C GLY A 104 -2.49 -27.02 -15.11
N SER A 105 -2.06 -26.55 -16.29
CA SER A 105 -2.41 -27.13 -17.59
C SER A 105 -1.23 -27.90 -18.18
N ILE A 106 -0.66 -28.84 -17.43
CA ILE A 106 0.12 -29.93 -18.04
C ILE A 106 -0.91 -30.86 -18.68
N PRO A 107 -0.97 -30.99 -20.01
CA PRO A 107 -1.86 -31.94 -20.65
C PRO A 107 -1.35 -33.35 -20.32
N THR A 108 -2.06 -34.05 -19.45
CA THR A 108 -2.06 -35.52 -19.42
C THR A 108 -2.80 -36.00 -20.66
N ASP A 109 -2.13 -35.99 -21.81
CA ASP A 109 -2.52 -36.79 -22.96
C ASP A 109 -1.24 -37.35 -23.60
N SER A 110 -1.32 -38.61 -23.99
CA SER A 110 -0.27 -39.44 -24.63
C SER A 110 0.67 -40.21 -23.69
N ALA A 111 0.15 -41.31 -23.13
CA ALA A 111 0.86 -42.59 -23.17
C ALA A 111 -0.18 -43.72 -23.14
N ASN A 112 -0.65 -44.08 -24.33
CA ASN A 112 -1.34 -45.34 -24.61
C ASN A 112 -0.39 -46.20 -25.42
#